data_AF-H5WT92-F1
#
_entry.id   AF-H5WT92-F1
#
_cell.length_a   1.000
_cell.length_b   1.000
_cell.length_c   1.000
_cell.angle_alpha   90.00
_cell.angle_beta   90.00
_cell.angle_gamma   90.00
#
_symmetry.space_group_name_H-M   'P 1'
#
loop_
_entity.id
_entity.type
_entity.pdbx_description
1 polymer ?
#
loop_
_entity_poly.entity_id
_entity_poly.type
_entity_poly.pdbx_seq_one_letter_code
_entity_poly.pdbx_strand_id
1 'polypeptide(L)'
;MPLLLLGRAGGAHAAGDTPPTPRGASVGAGLPAPGSYTLPRLGRAPDGEVLDHRGRAHRLHTLLGGRITVLSFMYTYCRDPEGCPLAWAAMDGLHALLAAEPALAARAQLVSLSFDPHNDTPQQMALFGGQRARLAPVRWHFLTTASVPWLLPLLNGFGQDVTVETDARGQPTRTLNHLLKLFLVDARRTVREVYGVATLSQQALHNDLRTLAMEAP
;
A
#
# COMPACT_ATOMS: atom_id res chain seq x y z
N MET A 1 -22.21 -14.60 -73.72
CA MET A 1 -22.98 -15.81 -73.35
C MET A 1 -22.12 -16.68 -72.43
N PRO A 2 -22.70 -17.45 -71.51
CA PRO A 2 -23.93 -17.22 -70.74
C PRO A 2 -23.51 -16.56 -69.38
N LEU A 3 -24.11 -16.71 -68.19
CA LEU A 3 -25.44 -17.13 -67.73
C LEU A 3 -25.82 -16.23 -66.52
N LEU A 4 -27.08 -16.23 -66.08
CA LEU A 4 -27.49 -15.71 -64.77
C LEU A 4 -27.49 -16.82 -63.70
N LEU A 5 -27.35 -16.43 -62.43
CA LEU A 5 -28.05 -17.11 -61.34
C LEU A 5 -28.52 -16.06 -60.31
N LEU A 6 -29.83 -16.02 -60.09
CA LEU A 6 -30.46 -15.19 -59.06
C LEU A 6 -30.24 -15.83 -57.68
N GLY A 7 -29.77 -15.03 -56.72
CA GLY A 7 -29.84 -15.34 -55.29
C GLY A 7 -30.70 -14.28 -54.59
N ARG A 8 -31.85 -14.68 -54.04
CA ARG A 8 -32.73 -13.80 -53.27
C ARG A 8 -32.50 -14.00 -51.77
N ALA A 9 -31.99 -12.97 -51.10
CA ALA A 9 -32.15 -12.73 -49.66
C ALA A 9 -32.37 -11.21 -49.54
N GLY A 10 -33.33 -10.70 -48.78
CA GLY A 10 -33.72 -11.15 -47.45
C GLY A 10 -33.29 -10.02 -46.52
N GLY A 11 -34.10 -8.95 -46.45
CA GLY A 11 -33.69 -7.70 -45.83
C GLY A 11 -33.73 -7.74 -44.30
N ALA A 12 -32.77 -7.06 -43.68
CA ALA A 12 -32.87 -6.55 -42.32
C ALA A 12 -32.18 -5.18 -42.28
N HIS A 13 -32.84 -4.18 -41.68
CA HIS A 13 -32.25 -2.85 -41.54
C HIS A 13 -31.08 -2.89 -40.55
N ALA A 14 -30.03 -2.13 -40.85
CA ALA A 14 -28.92 -1.91 -39.93
C ALA A 14 -29.42 -1.15 -38.69
N ALA A 15 -29.50 -1.84 -37.55
CA ALA A 15 -29.51 -1.19 -36.25
C ALA A 15 -28.08 -0.70 -35.97
N GLY A 16 -27.93 0.57 -35.61
CA GLY A 16 -26.60 1.17 -35.44
C GLY A 16 -25.86 0.63 -34.22
N ASP A 17 -24.64 0.12 -34.43
CA ASP A 17 -23.70 -0.19 -33.36
C ASP A 17 -23.27 1.09 -32.63
N THR A 18 -24.04 1.46 -31.60
CA THR A 18 -23.56 2.39 -30.58
C THR A 18 -22.62 1.60 -29.65
N PRO A 19 -21.33 1.95 -29.55
CA PRO A 19 -20.45 1.27 -28.61
C PRO A 19 -20.99 1.41 -27.18
N PRO A 20 -20.96 0.36 -26.35
CA PRO A 20 -21.40 0.48 -24.96
C PRO A 20 -20.50 1.49 -24.25
N THR A 21 -21.09 2.61 -23.80
CA THR A 21 -20.40 3.60 -22.99
C THR A 21 -19.74 2.90 -21.80
N PRO A 22 -18.44 3.07 -21.55
CA PRO A 22 -17.81 2.47 -20.38
C PRO A 22 -18.44 3.08 -19.14
N ARG A 23 -19.34 2.32 -18.49
CA ARG A 23 -19.85 2.65 -17.17
C ARG A 23 -18.67 2.62 -16.22
N GLY A 24 -18.10 3.80 -15.93
CA GLY A 24 -17.13 3.96 -14.87
C GLY A 24 -17.72 3.39 -13.59
N ALA A 25 -17.15 2.28 -13.13
CA ALA A 25 -17.63 1.61 -11.95
C ALA A 25 -17.38 2.53 -10.75
N SER A 26 -18.45 3.00 -10.12
CA SER A 26 -18.39 3.68 -8.84
C SER A 26 -18.00 2.67 -7.76
N VAL A 27 -16.69 2.48 -7.58
CA VAL A 27 -16.13 1.77 -6.43
C VAL A 27 -16.55 2.54 -5.17
N GLY A 28 -17.58 2.02 -4.50
CA GLY A 28 -18.25 2.70 -3.39
C GLY A 28 -19.54 2.00 -2.95
N ALA A 29 -20.28 1.39 -3.87
CA ALA A 29 -21.45 0.57 -3.54
C ALA A 29 -21.02 -0.88 -3.21
N GLY A 30 -20.72 -1.17 -1.95
CA GLY A 30 -20.52 -2.55 -1.48
C GLY A 30 -19.63 -2.76 -0.26
N LEU A 31 -18.79 -1.79 0.14
CA LEU A 31 -17.98 -1.92 1.35
C LEU A 31 -18.83 -1.72 2.61
N PRO A 32 -18.61 -2.50 3.68
CA PRO A 32 -19.36 -2.37 4.92
C PRO A 32 -19.05 -1.03 5.62
N ALA A 33 -20.03 -0.52 6.38
CA ALA A 33 -19.88 0.72 7.11
C ALA A 33 -18.83 0.58 8.24
N PRO A 34 -18.00 1.60 8.51
CA PRO A 34 -17.05 1.55 9.62
C PRO A 34 -17.73 1.18 10.95
N GLY A 35 -17.10 0.28 11.71
CA GLY A 35 -17.63 -0.22 12.98
C GLY A 35 -18.77 -1.26 12.87
N SER A 36 -19.24 -1.60 11.67
CA SER A 36 -20.25 -2.67 11.47
C SER A 36 -19.66 -4.09 11.38
N TYR A 37 -18.34 -4.21 11.47
CA TYR A 37 -17.57 -5.45 11.39
C TYR A 37 -16.36 -5.37 12.34
N THR A 38 -15.74 -6.52 12.59
CA THR A 38 -14.52 -6.64 13.41
C THR A 38 -13.40 -7.19 12.57
N LEU A 39 -12.26 -6.50 12.55
CA LEU A 39 -11.05 -7.00 11.88
C LEU A 39 -10.41 -8.13 12.71
N PRO A 40 -9.88 -9.21 12.08
CA PRO A 40 -9.23 -10.29 12.79
C PRO A 40 -7.95 -9.80 13.51
N ARG A 41 -7.39 -10.64 14.39
CA ARG A 41 -6.06 -10.42 14.98
C ARG A 41 -5.08 -11.39 14.34
N LEU A 42 -4.37 -10.95 13.30
CA LEU A 42 -3.54 -11.81 12.46
C LEU A 42 -2.19 -12.16 13.11
N GLY A 43 -1.71 -11.33 14.03
CA GLY A 43 -0.47 -11.56 14.76
C GLY A 43 0.01 -10.30 15.45
N ARG A 44 1.08 -10.39 16.23
CA ARG A 44 1.75 -9.20 16.79
C ARG A 44 2.77 -8.69 15.78
N ALA A 45 2.77 -7.40 15.49
CA ALA A 45 3.81 -6.80 14.64
C ALA A 45 5.20 -7.05 15.28
N PRO A 46 6.25 -7.34 14.50
CA PRO A 46 7.60 -7.50 15.04
C PRO A 46 8.13 -6.18 15.62
N ASP A 47 9.16 -6.27 16.45
CA ASP A 47 9.91 -5.12 16.95
C ASP A 47 11.36 -5.18 16.51
N GLY A 48 11.97 -4.03 16.32
CA GLY A 48 13.33 -3.88 15.83
C GLY A 48 13.77 -2.42 15.88
N GLU A 49 15.05 -2.18 15.64
CA GLU A 49 15.57 -0.83 15.51
C GLU A 49 15.36 -0.33 14.08
N VAL A 50 14.83 0.88 13.95
CA VAL A 50 14.59 1.58 12.69
C VAL A 50 15.17 2.99 12.78
N LEU A 51 15.71 3.49 11.67
CA LEU A 51 16.23 4.84 11.54
C LEU A 51 15.16 5.74 10.90
N ASP A 52 14.89 6.91 11.47
CA ASP A 52 14.06 7.92 10.82
C ASP A 52 14.80 8.70 9.73
N HIS A 53 14.08 9.54 8.98
CA HIS A 53 14.62 10.43 7.96
C HIS A 53 15.68 11.45 8.45
N ARG A 54 16.00 11.49 9.76
CA ARG A 54 17.06 12.31 10.36
C ARG A 54 18.21 11.47 10.90
N GLY A 55 18.19 10.16 10.65
CA GLY A 55 19.18 9.19 11.12
C GLY A 55 19.05 8.84 12.60
N ARG A 56 17.92 9.14 13.25
CA ARG A 56 17.72 8.79 14.66
C ARG A 56 17.16 7.39 14.78
N ALA A 57 17.76 6.58 15.64
CA ALA A 57 17.27 5.26 15.99
C ALA A 57 16.02 5.33 16.86
N HIS A 58 15.04 4.48 16.54
CA HIS A 58 13.81 4.25 17.29
C HIS A 58 13.53 2.75 17.37
N ARG A 59 12.79 2.30 18.39
CA ARG A 59 12.14 0.98 18.33
C ARG A 59 10.85 1.10 17.54
N LEU A 60 10.61 0.17 16.62
CA LEU A 60 9.38 0.16 15.82
C LEU A 60 8.13 0.09 16.72
N HIS A 61 8.16 -0.67 17.82
CA HIS A 61 7.05 -0.72 18.79
C HIS A 61 6.78 0.60 19.51
N THR A 62 7.78 1.47 19.65
CA THR A 62 7.58 2.82 20.20
C THR A 62 6.86 3.72 19.21
N LEU A 63 7.13 3.58 17.91
CA LEU A 63 6.42 4.33 16.87
C LEU A 63 4.98 3.82 16.71
N LEU A 64 4.77 2.50 16.68
CA LEU A 64 3.45 1.86 16.50
C LEU A 64 2.55 1.96 17.74
N GLY A 65 3.10 2.15 18.95
CA GLY A 65 2.34 2.15 20.19
C GLY A 65 1.31 3.29 20.28
N GLY A 66 0.06 2.95 20.62
CA GLY A 66 -1.00 3.95 20.81
C GLY A 66 -1.54 4.56 19.51
N ARG A 67 -1.13 4.05 18.34
CA ARG A 67 -1.54 4.58 17.02
C ARG A 67 -2.00 3.47 16.09
N ILE A 68 -3.07 3.73 15.36
CA ILE A 68 -3.49 2.87 14.25
C ILE A 68 -2.59 3.20 13.06
N THR A 69 -1.87 2.21 12.53
CA THR A 69 -0.81 2.43 11.56
C THR A 69 -1.09 1.67 10.28
N VAL A 70 -0.98 2.33 9.12
CA VAL A 70 -0.79 1.64 7.85
C VAL A 70 0.70 1.67 7.51
N LEU A 71 1.31 0.49 7.43
CA LEU A 71 2.72 0.30 7.13
C LEU A 71 2.89 -0.31 5.74
N SER A 72 3.66 0.35 4.88
CA SER A 72 4.11 -0.20 3.60
C SER A 72 5.61 -0.47 3.67
N PHE A 73 6.00 -1.68 3.29
CA PHE A 73 7.37 -1.96 2.87
C PHE A 73 7.59 -1.41 1.46
N MET A 74 8.77 -0.87 1.19
CA MET A 74 9.10 -0.22 -0.09
C MET A 74 10.62 -0.12 -0.32
N TYR A 75 11.02 0.44 -1.47
CA TYR A 75 12.36 0.98 -1.71
C TYR A 75 12.29 2.14 -2.71
N THR A 76 13.16 3.15 -2.59
CA THR A 76 12.93 4.45 -3.27
C THR A 76 13.12 4.43 -4.80
N TYR A 77 13.73 3.37 -5.34
CA TYR A 77 13.99 3.19 -6.77
C TYR A 77 13.28 1.96 -7.36
N CYS A 78 12.15 1.57 -6.76
CA CYS A 78 11.33 0.44 -7.18
C CYS A 78 11.03 0.41 -8.69
N ARG A 79 11.13 -0.79 -9.28
CA ARG A 79 10.93 -1.05 -10.71
C ARG A 79 9.67 -1.83 -11.05
N ASP A 80 8.85 -2.22 -10.07
CA ASP A 80 7.53 -2.79 -10.31
C ASP A 80 6.62 -1.70 -10.91
N PRO A 81 6.17 -1.85 -12.18
CA PRO A 81 5.37 -0.83 -12.86
C PRO A 81 3.93 -0.74 -12.35
N GLU A 82 3.43 -1.77 -11.66
CA GLU A 82 2.04 -1.83 -11.18
C GLU A 82 1.98 -1.65 -9.66
N GLY A 83 2.75 -2.45 -8.91
CA GLY A 83 2.67 -2.49 -7.45
C GLY A 83 3.14 -1.20 -6.79
N CYS A 84 4.27 -0.64 -7.21
CA CYS A 84 4.81 0.56 -6.56
C CYS A 84 3.96 1.82 -6.80
N PRO A 85 3.44 2.09 -8.01
CA PRO A 85 2.43 3.14 -8.22
C PRO A 85 1.13 2.91 -7.43
N LEU A 86 0.62 1.67 -7.36
CA LEU A 86 -0.60 1.34 -6.62
C LEU A 86 -0.44 1.58 -5.11
N ALA A 87 0.64 1.07 -4.51
CA ALA A 87 0.96 1.27 -3.10
C ALA A 87 1.14 2.77 -2.75
N TRP A 88 1.84 3.51 -3.62
CA TRP A 88 2.05 4.94 -3.42
C TRP A 88 0.74 5.74 -3.49
N ALA A 89 -0.09 5.48 -4.52
CA ALA A 89 -1.38 6.14 -4.68
C ALA A 89 -2.32 5.87 -3.49
N ALA A 90 -2.36 4.63 -2.98
CA ALA A 90 -3.15 4.29 -1.81
C ALA A 90 -2.68 5.01 -0.54
N MET A 91 -1.37 5.07 -0.29
CA MET A 91 -0.81 5.76 0.87
C MET A 91 -1.00 7.28 0.80
N ASP A 92 -0.81 7.89 -0.37
CA ASP A 92 -0.98 9.34 -0.57
C ASP A 92 -2.46 9.76 -0.51
N GLY A 93 -3.36 8.97 -1.11
CA GLY A 93 -4.80 9.16 -0.99
C GLY A 93 -5.29 9.00 0.46
N LEU A 94 -4.73 8.04 1.20
CA LEU A 94 -5.03 7.88 2.63
C LEU A 94 -4.49 9.05 3.48
N HIS A 95 -3.31 9.58 3.14
CA HIS A 95 -2.79 10.80 3.75
C HIS A 95 -3.74 11.99 3.53
N ALA A 96 -4.26 12.17 2.31
CA ALA A 96 -5.24 13.22 2.01
C ALA A 96 -6.56 13.06 2.79
N LEU A 97 -7.09 11.83 2.89
CA LEU A 97 -8.29 11.55 3.70
C LEU A 97 -8.07 11.83 5.18
N LEU A 98 -6.93 11.41 5.74
CA LEU A 98 -6.57 11.70 7.13
C LEU A 98 -6.42 13.21 7.38
N ALA A 99 -5.86 13.96 6.43
CA ALA A 99 -5.76 15.42 6.55
C ALA A 99 -7.13 16.12 6.63
N ALA A 100 -8.16 15.54 6.00
CA ALA A 100 -9.55 16.01 6.07
C ALA A 100 -10.28 15.58 7.37
N GLU A 101 -9.74 14.63 8.15
CA GLU A 101 -10.33 14.11 9.38
C GLU A 101 -9.38 14.23 10.59
N PRO A 102 -9.22 15.45 11.18
CA PRO A 102 -8.25 15.69 12.24
C PRO A 102 -8.37 14.77 13.47
N ALA A 103 -9.60 14.37 13.83
CA ALA A 103 -9.84 13.43 14.93
C ALA A 103 -9.31 12.02 14.65
N LEU A 104 -9.37 11.57 13.39
CA LEU A 104 -8.79 10.30 12.96
C LEU A 104 -7.27 10.42 12.81
N ALA A 105 -6.76 11.50 12.19
CA ALA A 105 -5.33 11.78 12.07
C ALA A 105 -4.59 11.90 13.41
N ALA A 106 -5.26 12.35 14.48
CA ALA A 106 -4.67 12.37 15.81
C ALA A 106 -4.32 10.95 16.33
N ARG A 107 -5.10 9.94 15.92
CA ARG A 107 -5.02 8.53 16.34
C ARG A 107 -4.36 7.60 15.31
N ALA A 108 -4.33 8.01 14.04
CA ALA A 108 -3.73 7.26 12.95
C ALA A 108 -2.33 7.75 12.57
N GLN A 109 -1.58 6.95 11.81
CA GLN A 109 -0.34 7.33 11.15
C GLN A 109 -0.04 6.43 9.95
N LEU A 110 0.91 6.86 9.12
CA LEU A 110 1.46 6.13 7.99
C LEU A 110 2.94 5.82 8.23
N VAL A 111 3.39 4.66 7.78
CA VAL A 111 4.80 4.26 7.80
C VAL A 111 5.19 3.74 6.42
N SER A 112 6.26 4.29 5.85
CA SER A 112 6.98 3.73 4.72
C SER A 112 8.35 3.28 5.21
N LEU A 113 8.56 1.97 5.30
CA LEU A 113 9.80 1.37 5.78
C LEU A 113 10.56 0.75 4.59
N SER A 114 11.78 1.21 4.36
CA SER A 114 12.61 0.63 3.31
C SER A 114 13.12 -0.76 3.70
N PHE A 115 13.12 -1.67 2.72
CA PHE A 115 13.83 -2.94 2.80
C PHE A 115 15.19 -2.95 2.09
N ASP A 116 15.69 -1.79 1.67
CA ASP A 116 17.05 -1.63 1.13
C ASP A 116 17.85 -0.57 1.91
N PRO A 117 18.33 -0.90 3.12
CA PRO A 117 19.11 0.03 3.94
C PRO A 117 20.48 0.39 3.36
N HIS A 118 20.94 -0.26 2.27
CA HIS A 118 22.19 0.10 1.62
C HIS A 118 22.04 1.37 0.77
N ASN A 119 20.94 1.50 0.02
CA ASN A 119 20.68 2.63 -0.86
C ASN A 119 19.72 3.64 -0.23
N ASP A 120 18.68 3.18 0.46
CA ASP A 120 17.68 4.02 1.12
C ASP A 120 18.17 4.44 2.52
N THR A 121 19.25 5.22 2.51
CA THR A 121 19.77 5.92 3.68
C THR A 121 18.72 6.85 4.29
N PRO A 122 18.87 7.28 5.56
CA PRO A 122 18.01 8.30 6.17
C PRO A 122 17.83 9.56 5.31
N GLN A 123 18.88 10.00 4.64
CA GLN A 123 18.89 11.15 3.73
C GLN A 123 18.05 10.87 2.48
N GLN A 124 18.19 9.68 1.88
CA GLN A 124 17.39 9.28 0.72
C GLN A 124 15.90 9.14 1.08
N MET A 125 15.59 8.58 2.25
CA MET A 125 14.23 8.53 2.79
C MET A 125 13.65 9.91 3.11
N ALA A 126 14.49 10.89 3.51
CA ALA A 126 14.07 12.28 3.68
C ALA A 126 13.72 12.97 2.36
N LEU A 127 14.49 12.69 1.30
CA LEU A 127 14.23 13.20 -0.05
C LEU A 127 12.94 12.61 -0.62
N PHE A 128 12.78 11.28 -0.53
CA PHE A 128 11.60 10.58 -1.00
C PHE A 128 10.32 11.01 -0.27
N GLY A 129 10.37 11.12 1.07
CA GLY A 129 9.23 11.60 1.86
C GLY A 129 8.91 13.07 1.66
N GLY A 130 9.90 13.91 1.32
CA GLY A 130 9.73 15.31 0.95
C GLY A 130 8.86 16.10 1.94
N GLN A 131 7.80 16.73 1.44
CA GLN A 131 6.83 17.47 2.27
C GLN A 131 5.90 16.55 3.06
N ARG A 132 5.58 15.34 2.56
CA ARG A 132 4.67 14.38 3.21
C ARG A 132 5.17 13.97 4.60
N ALA A 133 6.49 13.90 4.78
CA ALA A 133 7.14 13.68 6.07
C ALA A 133 6.96 14.81 7.10
N ARG A 134 6.32 15.93 6.74
CA ARG A 134 6.23 17.18 7.53
C ARG A 134 4.83 17.80 7.59
N LEU A 135 3.88 17.35 6.77
CA LEU A 135 2.54 17.94 6.66
C LEU A 135 1.63 17.51 7.82
N ALA A 136 1.41 18.42 8.77
CA ALA A 136 0.36 18.26 9.78
C ALA A 136 -1.05 18.27 9.13
N PRO A 137 -2.06 17.60 9.72
CA PRO A 137 -2.03 16.88 11.00
C PRO A 137 -1.49 15.43 10.92
N VAL A 138 -1.24 14.92 9.71
CA VAL A 138 -0.95 13.49 9.48
C VAL A 138 0.51 13.17 9.78
N ARG A 139 0.75 12.05 10.45
CA ARG A 139 2.11 11.56 10.72
C ARG A 139 2.47 10.53 9.65
N TRP A 140 3.42 10.85 8.78
CA TRP A 140 3.98 9.89 7.84
C TRP A 140 5.47 9.69 8.13
N HIS A 141 5.81 8.53 8.69
CA HIS A 141 7.18 8.14 8.98
C HIS A 141 7.82 7.49 7.75
N PHE A 142 8.94 8.07 7.31
CA PHE A 142 9.82 7.48 6.30
C PHE A 142 11.03 6.92 7.03
N LEU A 143 11.17 5.59 7.00
CA LEU A 143 12.07 4.82 7.85
C LEU A 143 12.98 3.91 7.02
N THR A 144 14.15 3.61 7.57
CA THR A 144 15.06 2.57 7.08
C THR A 144 15.63 1.79 8.27
N THR A 145 16.64 0.95 8.07
CA THR A 145 17.37 0.27 9.15
C THR A 145 18.87 0.52 9.02
N ALA A 146 19.67 0.16 10.04
CA ALA A 146 21.12 0.35 9.99
C ALA A 146 21.82 -0.55 8.95
N SER A 147 21.28 -1.75 8.69
CA SER A 147 21.75 -2.69 7.68
C SER A 147 20.81 -3.90 7.56
N VAL A 148 21.02 -4.76 6.54
CA VAL A 148 20.19 -5.96 6.28
C VAL A 148 19.99 -6.86 7.51
N PRO A 149 21.00 -7.15 8.37
CA PRO A 149 20.80 -7.89 9.62
C PRO A 149 19.77 -7.30 10.59
N TRP A 150 19.58 -5.98 10.61
CA TRP A 150 18.55 -5.31 11.43
C TRP A 150 17.17 -5.32 10.77
N LEU A 151 17.13 -5.38 9.44
CA LEU A 151 15.90 -5.48 8.64
C LEU A 151 15.29 -6.88 8.66
N LEU A 152 16.10 -7.94 8.54
CA LEU A 152 15.61 -9.32 8.36
C LEU A 152 14.61 -9.77 9.44
N PRO A 153 14.79 -9.49 10.75
CA PRO A 153 13.79 -9.81 11.76
C PRO A 153 12.43 -9.12 11.56
N LEU A 154 12.44 -7.90 11.01
CA LEU A 154 11.21 -7.16 10.68
C LEU A 154 10.50 -7.79 9.48
N LEU A 155 11.23 -8.06 8.40
CA LEU A 155 10.68 -8.74 7.22
C LEU A 155 10.08 -10.10 7.58
N ASN A 156 10.84 -10.94 8.29
CA ASN A 156 10.39 -12.27 8.73
C ASN A 156 9.14 -12.18 9.62
N GLY A 157 9.11 -11.25 10.57
CA GLY A 157 7.99 -11.10 11.49
C GLY A 157 6.72 -10.51 10.86
N PHE A 158 6.83 -9.79 9.74
CA PHE A 158 5.68 -9.38 8.92
C PHE A 158 5.35 -10.38 7.80
N GLY A 159 6.15 -11.44 7.61
CA GLY A 159 6.01 -12.34 6.47
C GLY A 159 6.20 -11.63 5.12
N GLN A 160 7.14 -10.68 5.05
CA GLN A 160 7.48 -9.93 3.84
C GLN A 160 8.73 -10.54 3.18
N ASP A 161 8.51 -11.49 2.28
CA ASP A 161 9.60 -12.05 1.46
C ASP A 161 10.12 -11.00 0.47
N VAL A 162 11.44 -10.98 0.28
CA VAL A 162 12.18 -10.14 -0.67
C VAL A 162 13.29 -10.99 -1.28
N THR A 163 13.47 -10.91 -2.59
CA THR A 163 14.52 -11.62 -3.33
C THR A 163 15.29 -10.64 -4.23
N VAL A 164 16.57 -10.90 -4.45
CA VAL A 164 17.39 -10.10 -5.36
C VAL A 164 17.25 -10.67 -6.78
N GLU A 165 16.88 -9.83 -7.75
CA GLU A 165 16.87 -10.22 -9.17
C GLU A 165 18.30 -10.48 -9.64
N THR A 166 18.54 -11.59 -10.34
CA THR A 166 19.85 -11.91 -10.95
C THR A 166 19.86 -11.64 -12.45
N ASP A 167 20.98 -11.14 -12.97
CA ASP A 167 21.16 -10.94 -14.41
C ASP A 167 21.33 -12.27 -15.19
N ALA A 168 21.47 -12.16 -16.52
CA ALA A 168 21.70 -13.31 -17.40
C ALA A 168 23.01 -14.09 -17.15
N ARG A 169 23.88 -13.62 -16.25
CA ARG A 169 25.12 -14.26 -15.79
C ARG A 169 25.00 -14.77 -14.34
N GLY A 170 23.80 -14.75 -13.78
CA GLY A 170 23.52 -15.14 -12.39
C GLY A 170 24.06 -14.17 -11.34
N GLN A 171 24.48 -12.96 -11.74
CA GLN A 171 24.99 -11.96 -10.80
C GLN A 171 23.84 -11.17 -10.17
N PRO A 172 23.87 -10.88 -8.86
CA PRO A 172 22.83 -10.09 -8.21
C PRO A 172 22.80 -8.67 -8.78
N THR A 173 21.61 -8.23 -9.19
CA THR A 173 21.35 -6.85 -9.61
C THR A 173 20.97 -5.98 -8.39
N ARG A 174 20.54 -4.74 -8.65
CA ARG A 174 19.95 -3.85 -7.63
C ARG A 174 18.44 -3.98 -7.51
N THR A 175 17.76 -4.70 -8.40
CA THR A 175 16.30 -4.86 -8.31
C THR A 175 15.95 -5.86 -7.21
N LEU A 176 14.97 -5.51 -6.40
CA LEU A 176 14.43 -6.35 -5.35
C LEU A 176 12.99 -6.72 -5.70
N ASN A 177 12.75 -8.02 -5.86
CA ASN A 177 11.45 -8.59 -6.16
C ASN A 177 10.75 -8.94 -4.84
N HIS A 178 9.54 -8.42 -4.64
CA HIS A 178 8.73 -8.68 -3.47
C HIS A 178 7.24 -8.63 -3.86
N LEU A 179 6.37 -9.21 -3.03
CA LEU A 179 4.94 -9.00 -3.14
C LEU A 179 4.56 -7.66 -2.50
N LEU A 180 3.67 -6.89 -3.13
CA LEU A 180 3.02 -5.74 -2.51
C LEU A 180 2.23 -6.22 -1.29
N LYS A 181 2.56 -5.69 -0.12
CA LYS A 181 1.79 -5.84 1.12
C LYS A 181 1.76 -4.50 1.86
N LEU A 182 0.56 -4.03 2.19
CA LEU A 182 0.33 -2.98 3.19
C LEU A 182 -0.25 -3.63 4.45
N PHE A 183 0.28 -3.28 5.61
CA PHE A 183 -0.11 -3.86 6.90
C PHE A 183 -0.90 -2.85 7.71
N LEU A 184 -2.13 -3.19 8.09
CA LEU A 184 -2.88 -2.44 9.09
C LEU A 184 -2.50 -2.97 10.48
N VAL A 185 -2.01 -2.08 11.34
CA VAL A 185 -1.59 -2.40 12.71
C VAL A 185 -2.39 -1.54 13.69
N ASP A 186 -3.01 -2.15 14.70
CA ASP A 186 -3.76 -1.42 15.73
C ASP A 186 -2.84 -0.79 16.79
N ALA A 187 -3.44 0.06 17.64
CA ALA A 187 -2.75 0.77 18.71
C ALA A 187 -2.08 -0.15 19.76
N ARG A 188 -2.45 -1.44 19.81
CA ARG A 188 -1.84 -2.45 20.69
C ARG A 188 -0.63 -3.14 20.05
N ARG A 189 -0.33 -2.84 18.78
CA ARG A 189 0.70 -3.43 17.90
C ARG A 189 0.31 -4.81 17.36
N THR A 190 -0.99 -5.03 17.12
CA THR A 190 -1.53 -6.23 16.48
C THR A 190 -1.80 -5.95 15.00
N VAL A 191 -1.33 -6.81 14.10
CA VAL A 191 -1.70 -6.77 12.67
C VAL A 191 -3.17 -7.19 12.54
N ARG A 192 -3.95 -6.39 11.83
CA ARG A 192 -5.41 -6.54 11.68
C ARG A 192 -5.86 -6.83 10.25
N GLU A 193 -5.08 -6.40 9.26
CA GLU A 193 -5.28 -6.72 7.83
C GLU A 193 -3.93 -6.64 7.08
N VAL A 194 -3.80 -7.37 5.97
CA VAL A 194 -2.68 -7.32 5.01
C VAL A 194 -3.23 -7.17 3.59
N TYR A 195 -3.21 -5.95 3.05
CA TYR A 195 -3.69 -5.67 1.70
C TYR A 195 -2.63 -6.03 0.65
N GLY A 196 -3.02 -6.81 -0.35
CA GLY A 196 -2.24 -7.06 -1.56
C GLY A 196 -2.88 -6.38 -2.78
N VAL A 197 -2.29 -6.57 -3.96
CA VAL A 197 -2.75 -5.94 -5.23
C VAL A 197 -4.26 -6.08 -5.46
N ALA A 198 -4.83 -7.25 -5.17
CA ALA A 198 -6.26 -7.53 -5.39
C ALA A 198 -7.21 -6.98 -4.31
N THR A 199 -6.71 -6.60 -3.13
CA THR A 199 -7.54 -6.14 -1.99
C THR A 199 -7.26 -4.69 -1.59
N LEU A 200 -6.21 -4.07 -2.14
CA LEU A 200 -5.82 -2.71 -1.84
C LEU A 200 -6.82 -1.69 -2.41
N SER A 201 -7.65 -1.14 -1.53
CA SER A 201 -8.57 -0.04 -1.81
C SER A 201 -8.38 1.07 -0.80
N GLN A 202 -8.25 2.31 -1.28
CA GLN A 202 -8.15 3.50 -0.43
C GLN A 202 -9.39 3.66 0.48
N GLN A 203 -10.58 3.30 -0.02
CA GLN A 203 -11.82 3.36 0.76
C GLN A 203 -11.88 2.24 1.82
N ALA A 204 -11.39 1.04 1.50
CA ALA A 204 -11.29 -0.05 2.48
C ALA A 204 -10.33 0.35 3.62
N LEU A 205 -9.08 0.66 3.30
CA LEU A 205 -8.06 1.19 4.23
C LEU A 205 -8.61 2.27 5.17
N HIS A 206 -9.35 3.23 4.62
CA HIS A 206 -9.93 4.32 5.39
C HIS A 206 -11.10 3.88 6.28
N ASN A 207 -11.98 3.01 5.80
CA ASN A 207 -13.04 2.41 6.60
C ASN A 207 -12.45 1.57 7.74
N ASP A 208 -11.38 0.81 7.48
CA ASP A 208 -10.70 -0.03 8.45
C ASP A 208 -9.99 0.80 9.54
N LEU A 209 -9.35 1.92 9.18
CA LEU A 209 -8.86 2.90 10.15
C LEU A 209 -9.98 3.44 11.06
N ARG A 210 -11.13 3.79 10.48
CA ARG A 210 -12.30 4.29 11.23
C ARG A 210 -12.88 3.21 12.14
N THR A 211 -12.98 1.95 11.67
CA THR A 211 -13.41 0.80 12.47
C THR A 211 -12.50 0.60 13.68
N LEU A 212 -11.17 0.55 13.49
CA LEU A 212 -10.22 0.43 14.59
C LEU A 212 -10.20 1.66 15.52
N ALA A 213 -10.61 2.85 15.04
CA ALA A 213 -10.80 4.01 15.90
C ALA A 213 -12.07 3.91 16.78
N MET A 214 -13.08 3.14 16.35
CA MET A 214 -14.29 2.88 17.14
C MET A 214 -14.10 1.75 18.16
N GLU A 215 -13.12 0.86 17.95
CA GLU A 215 -12.73 -0.13 18.96
C GLU A 215 -12.23 0.54 20.26
N ALA A 216 -12.60 -0.03 21.41
CA ALA A 216 -12.10 0.38 22.71
C ALA A 216 -10.58 0.08 22.81
N PRO A 217 -9.76 1.02 23.34
CA PRO A 217 -8.30 0.91 23.39
C PRO A 217 -7.78 -0.22 24.28
#